data_AF-A0A820D4Y8-F1
#
_entry.id   AF-A0A820D4Y8-F1
#
_cell.length_a   1.000
_cell.length_b   1.000
_cell.length_c   1.000
_cell.angle_alpha   90.00
_cell.angle_beta   90.00
_cell.angle_gamma   90.00
#
_symmetry.space_group_name_H-M   'P 1'
#
loop_
_entity.id
_entity.type
_entity.pdbx_description
1 polymer ?
#
loop_
_entity_poly.entity_id
_entity_poly.type
_entity_poly.pdbx_seq_one_letter_code
_entity_poly.pdbx_strand_id
1 'polypeptide(L)'
;MSQFNKTTSDEVEPTAKRPRVEDSLTDKATIANQSLAWKNLETFICDQVKIVDQSNIRQIFRNLLQVNLIRGRGLLANAIIEAQKNSPKYTNVYAAFVYIINSKFPRIGKLICGRVISLYRESFVANERKNTFILIKFLAHLINQKVLHEKIAFEIVDVLLRNVSSDSVKLAVQFLTECSQKLSRENKKELDSRFSKLSDLLNGPLITQHTKNMIIVLLTERRNRFQVHSTSQSTLNLVNENDKNVHRLECLHLCDREIVL
;
A
#
# COMPACT_ATOMS: atom_id res chain seq x y z
N MET A 1 -57.80 72.16 -33.51
CA MET A 1 -57.93 71.29 -32.32
C MET A 1 -57.22 69.98 -32.67
N SER A 2 -55.93 69.81 -32.33
CA SER A 2 -55.44 69.24 -31.05
C SER A 2 -56.16 67.93 -30.73
N GLN A 3 -55.53 66.76 -30.67
CA GLN A 3 -54.39 66.46 -29.79
C GLN A 3 -53.43 65.38 -30.33
N PHE A 4 -52.20 65.48 -29.80
CA PHE A 4 -50.98 64.70 -30.01
C PHE A 4 -50.86 63.49 -29.07
N ASN A 5 -49.85 62.64 -29.35
CA ASN A 5 -49.14 61.64 -28.51
C ASN A 5 -49.54 60.17 -28.71
N LYS A 6 -48.65 59.17 -28.68
CA LYS A 6 -47.18 59.07 -28.63
C LYS A 6 -46.80 57.63 -28.99
N THR A 7 -45.58 57.47 -29.49
CA THR A 7 -44.79 56.26 -29.73
C THR A 7 -44.63 55.35 -28.50
N THR A 8 -44.62 54.02 -28.70
CA THR A 8 -43.84 53.00 -27.95
C THR A 8 -44.00 51.65 -28.68
N SER A 9 -43.05 51.20 -29.48
CA SER A 9 -41.84 50.40 -29.12
C SER A 9 -42.16 48.94 -28.80
N ASP A 10 -41.64 48.06 -29.66
CA ASP A 10 -41.67 46.61 -29.62
C ASP A 10 -41.25 46.03 -28.25
N GLU A 11 -42.14 45.26 -27.62
CA GLU A 11 -41.77 44.32 -26.55
C GLU A 11 -41.74 42.91 -27.13
N VAL A 12 -40.55 42.50 -27.57
CA VAL A 12 -40.21 41.10 -27.83
C VAL A 12 -39.92 40.44 -26.47
N GLU A 13 -40.75 39.48 -26.08
CA GLU A 13 -40.52 38.62 -24.92
C GLU A 13 -39.09 38.03 -24.92
N PRO A 14 -38.35 38.07 -23.79
CA PRO A 14 -37.00 37.55 -23.75
C PRO A 14 -37.04 36.02 -23.78
N THR A 15 -36.70 35.48 -24.94
CA THR A 15 -36.44 34.04 -25.16
C THR A 15 -35.54 33.49 -24.05
N ALA A 16 -36.00 32.43 -23.40
CA ALA A 16 -35.28 31.70 -22.36
C ALA A 16 -33.82 31.45 -22.75
N LYS A 17 -32.90 32.08 -22.01
CA LYS A 17 -31.46 31.92 -22.18
C LYS A 17 -31.14 30.43 -22.02
N ARG A 18 -30.68 29.79 -23.11
CA ARG A 18 -29.98 28.50 -23.02
C ARG A 18 -28.85 28.67 -22.00
N PRO A 19 -28.71 27.81 -20.97
CA PRO A 19 -27.61 27.93 -20.03
C PRO A 19 -26.30 27.85 -20.83
N ARG A 20 -25.51 28.92 -20.76
CA ARG A 20 -24.20 29.00 -21.41
C ARG A 20 -23.35 27.87 -20.85
N VAL A 21 -22.85 27.02 -21.74
CA VAL A 21 -21.85 25.99 -21.41
C VAL A 21 -20.62 26.62 -20.71
N GLU A 22 -20.36 27.91 -20.97
CA GLU A 22 -19.28 28.71 -20.37
C GLU A 22 -19.43 28.93 -18.85
N ASP A 23 -20.65 29.11 -18.32
CA ASP A 23 -20.85 29.34 -16.87
C ASP A 23 -20.59 28.07 -16.04
N SER A 24 -20.76 26.89 -16.64
CA SER A 24 -20.47 25.60 -15.98
C SER A 24 -18.96 25.30 -15.85
N LEU A 25 -18.12 25.99 -16.63
CA LEU A 25 -16.66 25.82 -16.64
C LEU A 25 -15.98 26.75 -15.63
N THR A 26 -16.49 27.97 -15.46
CA THR A 26 -15.99 28.96 -14.49
C THR A 26 -16.29 28.52 -13.04
N ASP A 27 -17.46 27.94 -12.78
CA ASP A 27 -17.84 27.45 -11.45
C ASP A 27 -16.95 26.30 -10.95
N LYS A 28 -16.54 25.36 -11.82
CA LYS A 28 -15.66 24.24 -11.42
C LYS A 28 -14.23 24.68 -11.05
N ALA A 29 -13.79 25.83 -11.55
CA ALA A 29 -12.42 26.30 -11.37
C ALA A 29 -12.17 27.02 -10.03
N THR A 30 -13.22 27.44 -9.33
CA THR A 30 -13.09 28.17 -8.06
C THR A 30 -12.38 27.31 -7.00
N ILE A 31 -11.45 27.92 -6.27
CA ILE A 31 -10.66 27.26 -5.21
C ILE A 31 -11.56 26.52 -4.20
N ALA A 32 -12.71 27.09 -3.85
CA ALA A 32 -13.69 26.49 -2.96
C ALA A 32 -14.25 25.17 -3.51
N ASN A 33 -14.61 25.13 -4.80
CA ASN A 33 -15.14 23.94 -5.46
C ASN A 33 -14.06 22.86 -5.65
N GLN A 34 -12.81 23.26 -5.92
CA GLN A 34 -11.69 22.32 -5.96
C GLN A 34 -11.39 21.71 -4.58
N SER A 35 -11.50 22.50 -3.52
CA SER A 35 -11.29 22.06 -2.13
C SER A 35 -12.40 21.10 -1.68
N LEU A 36 -13.66 21.41 -2.02
CA LEU A 36 -14.79 20.51 -1.77
C LEU A 36 -14.65 19.20 -2.55
N ALA A 37 -14.29 19.27 -3.83
CA ALA A 37 -14.04 18.08 -4.65
C ALA A 37 -12.89 17.22 -4.09
N TRP A 38 -11.83 17.84 -3.56
CA TRP A 38 -10.72 17.15 -2.90
C TRP A 38 -11.18 16.44 -1.63
N LYS A 39 -11.93 17.12 -0.75
CA LYS A 39 -12.48 16.51 0.47
C LYS A 39 -13.41 15.34 0.15
N ASN A 40 -14.28 15.49 -0.84
CA ASN A 40 -15.18 14.41 -1.27
C ASN A 40 -14.39 13.20 -1.80
N LEU A 41 -13.32 13.44 -2.56
CA LEU A 41 -12.42 12.39 -3.04
C LEU A 41 -11.72 11.67 -1.88
N GLU A 42 -11.20 12.42 -0.92
CA GLU A 42 -10.55 11.89 0.29
C GLU A 42 -11.50 11.03 1.12
N THR A 43 -12.70 11.54 1.43
CA THR A 43 -13.72 10.80 2.19
C THR A 43 -14.11 9.53 1.45
N PHE A 44 -14.41 9.61 0.15
CA PHE A 44 -14.80 8.45 -0.65
C PHE A 44 -13.71 7.36 -0.65
N ILE A 45 -12.45 7.73 -0.91
CA ILE A 45 -11.33 6.78 -0.90
C ILE A 45 -11.19 6.12 0.48
N CYS A 46 -11.20 6.92 1.55
CA CYS A 46 -11.06 6.41 2.91
C CYS A 46 -12.18 5.43 3.27
N ASP A 47 -13.42 5.74 2.93
CA ASP A 47 -14.57 4.89 3.25
C ASP A 47 -14.54 3.58 2.46
N GLN A 48 -14.16 3.61 1.19
CA GLN A 48 -13.97 2.41 0.38
C GLN A 48 -12.85 1.50 0.93
N VAL A 49 -11.72 2.08 1.35
CA VAL A 49 -10.57 1.33 1.87
C VAL A 49 -10.89 0.67 3.22
N LYS A 50 -11.62 1.35 4.11
CA LYS A 50 -11.97 0.84 5.45
C LYS A 50 -12.83 -0.43 5.41
N ILE A 51 -13.67 -0.57 4.40
CA ILE A 51 -14.62 -1.69 4.27
C ILE A 51 -14.07 -2.83 3.41
N VAL A 52 -12.81 -2.75 2.95
CA VAL A 52 -12.25 -3.76 2.04
C VAL A 52 -12.08 -5.10 2.76
N ASP A 53 -12.53 -6.15 2.10
CA ASP A 53 -12.43 -7.54 2.56
C ASP A 53 -12.22 -8.47 1.35
N GLN A 54 -11.80 -9.71 1.61
CA GLN A 54 -11.56 -10.75 0.62
C GLN A 54 -12.78 -10.99 -0.29
N SER A 55 -14.00 -10.87 0.25
CA SER A 55 -15.25 -11.11 -0.49
C SER A 55 -15.63 -9.95 -1.43
N ASN A 56 -15.28 -8.71 -1.09
CA ASN A 56 -15.77 -7.50 -1.77
C ASN A 56 -14.69 -6.73 -2.55
N ILE A 57 -13.42 -7.12 -2.44
CA ILE A 57 -12.25 -6.41 -2.99
C ILE A 57 -12.38 -6.00 -4.46
N ARG A 58 -12.99 -6.84 -5.32
CA ARG A 58 -13.23 -6.52 -6.74
C ARG A 58 -14.27 -5.42 -6.91
N GLN A 59 -15.32 -5.42 -6.08
CA GLN A 59 -16.35 -4.39 -6.10
C GLN A 59 -15.78 -3.05 -5.62
N ILE A 60 -15.03 -3.06 -4.52
CA ILE A 60 -14.35 -1.87 -4.00
C ILE A 60 -13.42 -1.28 -5.05
N PHE A 61 -12.64 -2.12 -5.74
CA PHE A 61 -11.80 -1.65 -6.83
C PHE A 61 -12.60 -1.00 -7.97
N ARG A 62 -13.72 -1.62 -8.41
CA ARG A 62 -14.61 -1.02 -9.43
C ARG A 62 -15.19 0.32 -9.00
N ASN A 63 -15.53 0.48 -7.73
CA ASN A 63 -16.02 1.75 -7.18
C ASN A 63 -14.92 2.83 -7.24
N LEU A 64 -13.69 2.47 -6.87
CA LEU A 64 -12.55 3.39 -6.94
C LEU A 64 -12.22 3.83 -8.38
N LEU A 65 -12.53 3.03 -9.40
CA LEU A 65 -12.35 3.42 -10.80
C LEU A 65 -13.30 4.55 -11.25
N GLN A 66 -14.36 4.84 -10.48
CA GLN A 66 -15.28 5.94 -10.77
C GLN A 66 -14.75 7.31 -10.34
N VAL A 67 -13.61 7.36 -9.62
CA VAL A 67 -12.98 8.59 -9.16
C VAL A 67 -11.56 8.75 -9.72
N ASN A 68 -11.02 9.97 -9.67
CA ASN A 68 -9.69 10.25 -10.22
C ASN A 68 -8.57 9.79 -9.26
N LEU A 69 -8.22 8.50 -9.32
CA LEU A 69 -7.15 7.91 -8.51
C LEU A 69 -5.74 8.44 -8.85
N ILE A 70 -5.52 8.97 -10.05
CA ILE A 70 -4.22 9.56 -10.43
C ILE A 70 -4.00 10.86 -9.63
N ARG A 71 -5.04 11.69 -9.53
CA ARG A 71 -5.06 12.88 -8.68
C ARG A 71 -5.03 12.51 -7.21
N GLY A 72 -5.81 11.51 -6.80
CA GLY A 72 -5.92 11.02 -5.43
C GLY A 72 -4.84 10.01 -5.01
N ARG A 73 -3.75 9.84 -5.76
CA ARG A 73 -2.77 8.75 -5.53
C ARG A 73 -2.17 8.77 -4.12
N GLY A 74 -1.87 9.98 -3.62
CA GLY A 74 -1.34 10.16 -2.27
C GLY A 74 -2.38 9.88 -1.18
N LEU A 75 -3.65 10.24 -1.42
CA LEU A 75 -4.77 9.95 -0.52
C LEU A 75 -5.00 8.43 -0.42
N LEU A 76 -5.03 7.75 -1.56
CA LEU A 76 -5.19 6.30 -1.61
C LEU A 76 -4.03 5.57 -0.92
N ALA A 77 -2.79 6.00 -1.16
CA ALA A 77 -1.64 5.40 -0.51
C ALA A 77 -1.70 5.56 1.02
N ASN A 78 -2.02 6.76 1.50
CA ASN A 78 -2.16 7.01 2.93
C ASN A 78 -3.33 6.22 3.54
N ALA A 79 -4.49 6.21 2.88
CA ALA A 79 -5.66 5.47 3.36
C ALA A 79 -5.37 3.97 3.51
N ILE A 80 -4.71 3.34 2.53
CA ILE A 80 -4.35 1.90 2.59
C ILE A 80 -3.35 1.63 3.71
N ILE A 81 -2.31 2.45 3.85
CA ILE A 81 -1.28 2.27 4.87
C ILE A 81 -1.89 2.44 6.27
N GLU A 82 -2.70 3.47 6.49
CA GLU A 82 -3.35 3.69 7.79
C GLU A 82 -4.39 2.61 8.11
N ALA A 83 -5.17 2.16 7.13
CA ALA A 83 -6.12 1.06 7.34
C ALA A 83 -5.40 -0.26 7.69
N GLN A 84 -4.27 -0.56 7.02
CA GLN A 84 -3.45 -1.72 7.35
C GLN A 84 -2.82 -1.61 8.75
N LYS A 85 -2.31 -0.44 9.12
CA LYS A 85 -1.76 -0.21 10.47
C LYS A 85 -2.80 -0.41 11.57
N ASN A 86 -4.01 0.11 11.35
CA ASN A 86 -5.13 -0.03 12.28
C ASN A 86 -5.70 -1.45 12.31
N SER A 87 -5.45 -2.27 11.28
CA SER A 87 -5.95 -3.65 11.21
C SER A 87 -4.92 -4.63 10.62
N PRO A 88 -3.80 -4.91 11.34
CA PRO A 88 -2.71 -5.75 10.82
C PRO A 88 -3.11 -7.22 10.57
N LYS A 89 -4.25 -7.65 11.11
CA LYS A 89 -4.83 -8.99 10.84
C LYS A 89 -5.20 -9.16 9.36
N TYR A 90 -5.62 -8.10 8.67
CA TYR A 90 -6.05 -8.12 7.27
C TYR A 90 -4.95 -7.71 6.28
N THR A 91 -3.67 -7.77 6.70
CA THR A 91 -2.54 -7.33 5.87
C THR A 91 -2.46 -8.06 4.52
N ASN A 92 -2.83 -9.34 4.48
CA ASN A 92 -2.93 -10.11 3.25
C ASN A 92 -4.00 -9.55 2.28
N VAL A 93 -5.14 -9.08 2.80
CA VAL A 93 -6.21 -8.44 2.01
C VAL A 93 -5.72 -7.11 1.46
N TYR A 94 -5.11 -6.26 2.28
CA TYR A 94 -4.56 -4.98 1.82
C TYR A 94 -3.45 -5.18 0.76
N ALA A 95 -2.58 -6.18 0.92
CA ALA A 95 -1.58 -6.48 -0.09
C ALA A 95 -2.20 -6.98 -1.41
N ALA A 96 -3.25 -7.80 -1.35
CA ALA A 96 -4.02 -8.19 -2.53
C ALA A 96 -4.72 -6.99 -3.18
N PHE A 97 -5.17 -6.02 -2.39
CA PHE A 97 -5.81 -4.81 -2.91
C PHE A 97 -4.81 -3.92 -3.63
N VAL A 98 -3.63 -3.72 -3.04
CA VAL A 98 -2.51 -3.06 -3.72
C VAL A 98 -2.13 -3.79 -5.00
N TYR A 99 -2.13 -5.12 -5.01
CA TYR A 99 -1.86 -5.92 -6.20
C TYR A 99 -2.87 -5.66 -7.33
N ILE A 100 -4.18 -5.60 -7.04
CA ILE A 100 -5.20 -5.24 -8.04
C ILE A 100 -4.99 -3.82 -8.55
N ILE A 101 -4.78 -2.85 -7.66
CA ILE A 101 -4.53 -1.45 -8.05
C ILE A 101 -3.29 -1.36 -8.94
N ASN A 102 -2.22 -2.05 -8.56
CA ASN A 102 -0.95 -2.08 -9.26
C ASN A 102 -1.06 -2.65 -10.69
N SER A 103 -1.99 -3.58 -10.94
CA SER A 103 -2.23 -4.11 -12.29
C SER A 103 -2.75 -3.07 -13.28
N LYS A 104 -3.48 -2.04 -12.79
CA LYS A 104 -4.03 -0.96 -13.62
C LYS A 104 -3.25 0.35 -13.49
N PHE A 105 -2.69 0.61 -12.32
CA PHE A 105 -1.95 1.83 -12.00
C PHE A 105 -0.59 1.50 -11.36
N PRO A 106 0.40 1.01 -12.13
CA PRO A 106 1.70 0.60 -11.59
C PRO A 106 2.42 1.72 -10.83
N ARG A 107 2.25 2.98 -11.26
CA ARG A 107 2.82 4.15 -10.57
C ARG A 107 2.26 4.33 -9.15
N ILE A 108 0.97 4.02 -8.94
CA ILE A 108 0.35 4.06 -7.61
C ILE A 108 0.87 2.90 -6.76
N GLY A 109 0.98 1.69 -7.33
CA GLY A 109 1.60 0.55 -6.65
C GLY A 109 3.02 0.86 -6.18
N LYS A 110 3.85 1.44 -7.07
CA LYS A 110 5.22 1.88 -6.75
C LYS A 110 5.24 2.91 -5.61
N LEU A 111 4.35 3.91 -5.65
CA LEU A 111 4.23 4.94 -4.61
C LEU A 111 3.91 4.33 -3.25
N ILE A 112 2.93 3.42 -3.18
CA ILE A 112 2.54 2.73 -1.95
C ILE A 112 3.73 1.94 -1.39
N CYS A 113 4.38 1.13 -2.22
CA CYS A 113 5.54 0.35 -1.80
C CYS A 113 6.67 1.25 -1.29
N GLY A 114 6.97 2.35 -2.00
CA GLY A 114 7.97 3.33 -1.59
C GLY A 114 7.67 3.93 -0.22
N ARG A 115 6.41 4.35 0.02
CA ARG A 115 5.99 4.91 1.31
C ARG A 115 6.08 3.91 2.45
N VAL A 116 5.66 2.66 2.23
CA VAL A 116 5.77 1.60 3.26
C VAL A 116 7.24 1.36 3.62
N ILE A 117 8.15 1.34 2.64
CA ILE A 117 9.59 1.18 2.89
C ILE A 117 10.13 2.37 3.69
N SER A 118 9.81 3.62 3.31
CA SER A 118 10.25 4.81 4.04
C SER A 118 9.74 4.82 5.48
N LEU A 119 8.44 4.56 5.69
CA LEU A 119 7.86 4.46 7.02
C LEU A 119 8.51 3.36 7.86
N TYR A 120 8.83 2.21 7.26
CA TYR A 120 9.55 1.13 7.95
C TYR A 120 10.90 1.63 8.45
N ARG A 121 11.67 2.33 7.61
CA ARG A 121 12.99 2.84 7.98
C ARG A 121 12.91 3.86 9.09
N GLU A 122 11.99 4.82 8.98
CA GLU A 122 11.75 5.85 9.99
C GLU A 122 11.37 5.20 11.32
N SER A 123 10.42 4.28 11.30
CA SER A 123 9.98 3.53 12.49
C SER A 123 11.10 2.71 13.12
N PHE A 124 11.94 2.08 12.30
CA PHE A 124 13.07 1.28 12.77
C PHE A 124 14.15 2.14 13.43
N VAL A 125 14.51 3.28 12.82
CA VAL A 125 15.46 4.25 13.38
C VAL A 125 14.91 4.89 14.67
N ALA A 126 13.62 5.19 14.70
CA ALA A 126 12.92 5.70 15.88
C ALA A 126 12.70 4.65 16.98
N ASN A 127 13.09 3.38 16.76
CA ASN A 127 12.86 2.25 17.67
C ASN A 127 11.39 2.00 18.03
N GLU A 128 10.46 2.32 17.12
CA GLU A 128 9.02 2.08 17.27
C GLU A 128 8.66 0.63 16.94
N ARG A 129 9.04 -0.30 17.81
CA ARG A 129 8.93 -1.76 17.60
C ARG A 129 7.59 -2.23 17.02
N LYS A 130 6.47 -1.73 17.57
CA LYS A 130 5.12 -2.12 17.13
C LYS A 130 4.84 -1.68 15.68
N ASN A 131 5.18 -0.45 15.34
CA ASN A 131 4.96 0.11 14.01
C ASN A 131 5.91 -0.55 12.99
N THR A 132 7.17 -0.79 13.37
CA THR A 132 8.13 -1.54 12.55
C THR A 132 7.60 -2.94 12.23
N PHE A 133 7.09 -3.67 13.23
CA PHE A 133 6.50 -5.00 13.03
C PHE A 133 5.33 -5.00 12.04
N ILE A 134 4.42 -4.03 12.16
CA ILE A 134 3.26 -3.89 11.28
C ILE A 134 3.71 -3.63 9.82
N LEU A 135 4.71 -2.76 9.64
CA LEU A 135 5.20 -2.36 8.33
C LEU A 135 6.00 -3.48 7.64
N ILE A 136 6.88 -4.18 8.35
CA ILE A 136 7.59 -5.34 7.77
C ILE A 136 6.62 -6.47 7.41
N LYS A 137 5.57 -6.69 8.21
CA LYS A 137 4.51 -7.63 7.85
C LYS A 137 3.83 -7.22 6.54
N PHE A 138 3.55 -5.93 6.36
CA PHE A 138 2.97 -5.44 5.11
C PHE A 138 3.91 -5.65 3.92
N LEU A 139 5.20 -5.34 4.07
CA LEU A 139 6.21 -5.61 3.04
C LEU A 139 6.27 -7.10 2.68
N ALA A 140 6.24 -8.00 3.67
CA ALA A 140 6.23 -9.44 3.45
C ALA A 140 5.04 -9.89 2.58
N HIS A 141 3.84 -9.37 2.86
CA HIS A 141 2.67 -9.68 2.04
C HIS A 141 2.73 -9.04 0.64
N LEU A 142 3.30 -7.85 0.48
CA LEU A 142 3.52 -7.24 -0.84
C LEU A 142 4.50 -8.06 -1.71
N ILE A 143 5.52 -8.67 -1.10
CA ILE A 143 6.42 -9.62 -1.76
C ILE A 143 5.67 -10.91 -2.14
N ASN A 144 4.86 -11.45 -1.21
CA ASN A 144 4.05 -12.64 -1.45
C ASN A 144 3.11 -12.46 -2.65
N GLN A 145 2.52 -11.27 -2.81
CA GLN A 145 1.64 -10.91 -3.92
C GLN A 145 2.36 -10.50 -5.20
N LYS A 146 3.71 -10.59 -5.26
CA LYS A 146 4.52 -10.13 -6.41
C LYS A 146 4.28 -8.65 -6.78
N VAL A 147 4.01 -7.79 -5.79
CA VAL A 147 4.02 -6.32 -6.00
C VAL A 147 5.43 -5.78 -5.84
N LEU A 148 6.16 -6.31 -4.84
CA LEU A 148 7.57 -6.04 -4.60
C LEU A 148 8.43 -7.23 -4.99
N HIS A 149 9.60 -6.95 -5.55
CA HIS A 149 10.61 -7.96 -5.87
C HIS A 149 11.21 -8.55 -4.58
N GLU A 150 11.39 -9.86 -4.54
CA GLU A 150 11.85 -10.61 -3.36
C GLU A 150 13.23 -10.21 -2.84
N LYS A 151 14.06 -9.61 -3.70
CA LYS A 151 15.40 -9.09 -3.34
C LYS A 151 15.36 -8.17 -2.10
N ILE A 152 14.34 -7.32 -2.00
CA ILE A 152 14.21 -6.39 -0.87
C ILE A 152 14.05 -7.11 0.47
N ALA A 153 13.51 -8.33 0.48
CA ALA A 153 13.37 -9.13 1.69
C ALA A 153 14.73 -9.44 2.31
N PHE A 154 15.72 -9.77 1.48
CA PHE A 154 17.08 -10.06 1.93
C PHE A 154 17.77 -8.81 2.48
N GLU A 155 17.55 -7.65 1.85
CA GLU A 155 18.06 -6.36 2.32
C GLU A 155 17.48 -5.99 3.69
N ILE A 156 16.16 -6.17 3.89
CA ILE A 156 15.48 -5.93 5.17
C ILE A 156 16.07 -6.83 6.25
N VAL A 157 16.22 -8.13 5.98
CA VAL A 157 16.81 -9.07 6.95
C VAL A 157 18.25 -8.70 7.29
N ASP A 158 19.06 -8.33 6.31
CA ASP A 158 20.45 -7.90 6.58
C ASP A 158 20.50 -6.60 7.39
N VAL A 159 19.58 -5.66 7.19
CA VAL A 159 19.47 -4.44 8.01
C VAL A 159 19.10 -4.81 9.46
N LEU A 160 18.10 -5.68 9.65
CA LEU A 160 17.67 -6.13 10.98
C LEU A 160 18.79 -6.89 11.71
N LEU A 161 19.57 -7.70 11.00
CA LEU A 161 20.64 -8.52 11.59
C LEU A 161 22.01 -7.82 11.64
N ARG A 162 22.13 -6.57 11.16
CA ARG A 162 23.40 -5.82 11.18
C ARG A 162 23.91 -5.57 12.60
N ASN A 163 23.02 -5.06 13.45
CA ASN A 163 23.27 -4.85 14.88
C ASN A 163 22.36 -5.80 15.66
N VAL A 164 22.89 -6.97 15.98
CA VAL A 164 22.11 -8.06 16.58
C VAL A 164 21.66 -7.67 17.98
N SER A 165 20.34 -7.70 18.18
CA SER A 165 19.69 -7.56 19.49
C SER A 165 18.52 -8.55 19.54
N SER A 166 18.02 -8.84 20.75
CA SER A 166 16.81 -9.67 20.88
C SER A 166 15.63 -9.12 20.08
N ASP A 167 15.47 -7.80 20.01
CA ASP A 167 14.32 -7.18 19.32
C ASP A 167 14.49 -7.17 17.81
N SER A 168 15.68 -6.86 17.30
CA SER A 168 15.94 -6.89 15.86
C SER A 168 15.85 -8.31 15.29
N VAL A 169 16.28 -9.33 16.06
CA VAL A 169 16.12 -10.74 15.69
C VAL A 169 14.66 -11.18 15.73
N LYS A 170 13.86 -10.75 16.72
CA LYS A 170 12.41 -11.02 16.73
C LYS A 170 11.73 -10.49 15.46
N LEU A 171 12.04 -9.24 15.07
CA LEU A 171 11.51 -8.64 13.85
C LEU A 171 11.93 -9.44 12.61
N ALA A 172 13.19 -9.88 12.53
CA ALA A 172 13.69 -10.68 11.41
C ALA A 172 12.99 -12.05 11.33
N VAL A 173 12.81 -12.73 12.46
CA VAL A 173 12.10 -14.00 12.54
C VAL A 173 10.65 -13.84 12.07
N GLN A 174 9.95 -12.84 12.61
CA GLN A 174 8.57 -12.55 12.24
C GLN A 174 8.41 -12.22 10.75
N PHE A 175 9.30 -11.40 10.20
CA PHE A 175 9.30 -11.07 8.78
C PHE A 175 9.49 -12.32 7.90
N LEU A 176 10.46 -13.17 8.26
CA LEU A 176 10.73 -14.40 7.55
C LEU A 176 9.57 -15.40 7.68
N THR A 177 8.91 -15.51 8.83
CA THR A 177 7.71 -16.35 8.97
C THR A 177 6.65 -16.02 7.91
N GLU A 178 6.45 -14.74 7.60
CA GLU A 178 5.40 -14.31 6.67
C GLU A 178 5.76 -14.51 5.19
N CYS A 179 7.03 -14.44 4.79
CA CYS A 179 7.43 -14.48 3.37
C CYS A 179 8.37 -15.63 2.95
N SER A 180 8.89 -16.44 3.88
CA SER A 180 9.91 -17.45 3.54
C SER A 180 9.43 -18.51 2.56
N GLN A 181 8.13 -18.84 2.53
CA GLN A 181 7.64 -19.78 1.52
C GLN A 181 7.84 -19.23 0.10
N LYS A 182 7.50 -17.96 -0.12
CA LYS A 182 7.73 -17.26 -1.38
C LYS A 182 9.22 -17.18 -1.70
N LEU A 183 10.03 -16.72 -0.75
CA LEU A 183 11.48 -16.60 -0.93
C LEU A 183 12.14 -17.94 -1.27
N SER A 184 11.67 -19.05 -0.68
CA SER A 184 12.23 -20.38 -0.92
C SER A 184 11.99 -20.88 -2.36
N ARG A 185 10.92 -20.40 -3.02
CA ARG A 185 10.61 -20.75 -4.41
C ARG A 185 11.40 -19.89 -5.39
N GLU A 186 11.60 -18.62 -5.08
CA GLU A 186 12.27 -17.66 -5.98
C GLU A 186 13.80 -17.65 -5.82
N ASN A 187 14.31 -17.67 -4.59
CA ASN A 187 15.75 -17.63 -4.32
C ASN A 187 16.11 -18.36 -3.01
N LYS A 188 16.13 -19.69 -3.08
CA LYS A 188 16.46 -20.56 -1.95
C LYS A 188 17.87 -20.32 -1.39
N LYS A 189 18.87 -20.08 -2.25
CA LYS A 189 20.28 -19.94 -1.83
C LYS A 189 20.47 -18.73 -0.91
N GLU A 190 19.93 -17.57 -1.28
CA GLU A 190 20.00 -16.36 -0.44
C GLU A 190 19.24 -16.54 0.87
N LEU A 191 18.06 -17.18 0.81
CA LEU A 191 17.27 -17.49 1.99
C LEU A 191 18.04 -18.39 2.97
N ASP A 192 18.63 -19.47 2.45
CA ASP A 192 19.42 -20.43 3.24
C ASP A 192 20.57 -19.73 3.98
N SER A 193 21.24 -18.77 3.34
CA SER A 193 22.29 -17.95 3.99
C SER A 193 21.76 -17.15 5.20
N ARG A 194 20.56 -16.55 5.10
CA ARG A 194 19.95 -15.80 6.22
C ARG A 194 19.53 -16.73 7.35
N PHE A 195 19.04 -17.93 7.03
CA PHE A 195 18.76 -18.95 8.04
C PHE A 195 20.01 -19.47 8.75
N SER A 196 21.13 -19.62 8.04
CA SER A 196 22.41 -19.98 8.67
C SER A 196 22.84 -18.90 9.66
N LYS A 197 22.82 -17.61 9.26
CA LYS A 197 23.11 -16.48 10.17
C LYS A 197 22.24 -16.54 11.44
N LEU A 198 20.94 -16.79 11.30
CA LEU A 198 20.04 -16.93 12.46
C LEU A 198 20.39 -18.14 13.33
N SER A 199 20.80 -19.25 12.73
CA SER A 199 21.20 -20.46 13.46
C SER A 199 22.46 -20.22 14.29
N ASP A 200 23.43 -19.47 13.76
CA ASP A 200 24.66 -19.12 14.47
C ASP A 200 24.39 -18.32 15.76
N LEU A 201 23.32 -17.51 15.77
CA LEU A 201 22.92 -16.72 16.94
C LEU A 201 22.40 -17.57 18.11
N LEU A 202 21.98 -18.82 17.88
CA LEU A 202 21.49 -19.70 18.96
C LEU A 202 22.56 -19.97 20.03
N ASN A 203 23.82 -20.05 19.60
CA ASN A 203 24.96 -20.30 20.48
C ASN A 203 25.50 -19.01 21.12
N GLY A 204 25.10 -17.84 20.64
CA GLY A 204 25.58 -16.54 21.12
C GLY A 204 24.95 -16.08 22.44
N PRO A 205 25.63 -15.16 23.17
CA PRO A 205 25.10 -14.54 24.39
C PRO A 205 24.21 -13.31 24.11
N LEU A 206 24.17 -12.81 22.87
CA LEU A 206 23.53 -11.53 22.51
C LEU A 206 21.99 -11.55 22.54
N ILE A 207 21.38 -12.74 22.55
CA ILE A 207 19.93 -12.90 22.45
C ILE A 207 19.35 -13.72 23.62
N THR A 208 18.17 -13.30 24.07
CA THR A 208 17.43 -13.95 25.15
C THR A 208 16.95 -15.35 24.76
N GLN A 209 16.71 -16.22 25.76
CA GLN A 209 16.18 -17.56 25.52
C GLN A 209 14.85 -17.56 24.74
N HIS A 210 13.99 -16.57 25.00
CA HIS A 210 12.75 -16.40 24.25
C HIS A 210 13.01 -16.18 22.74
N THR A 211 14.01 -15.36 22.40
CA THR A 211 14.39 -15.10 21.01
C THR A 211 15.00 -16.34 20.36
N LYS A 212 15.80 -17.12 21.11
CA LYS A 212 16.30 -18.43 20.65
C LYS A 212 15.17 -19.39 20.31
N ASN A 213 14.15 -19.47 21.17
CA ASN A 213 12.98 -20.31 20.91
C ASN A 213 12.24 -19.89 19.63
N MET A 214 12.12 -18.59 19.35
CA MET A 214 11.52 -18.11 18.10
C MET A 214 12.30 -18.54 16.85
N ILE A 215 13.64 -18.50 16.90
CA ILE A 215 14.49 -19.00 15.81
C ILE A 215 14.25 -20.51 15.59
N ILE A 216 14.19 -21.30 16.68
CA ILE A 216 13.94 -22.74 16.60
C ILE A 216 12.59 -23.05 15.96
N VAL A 217 11.53 -22.29 16.32
CA VAL A 217 10.20 -22.41 15.72
C VAL A 217 10.29 -22.14 14.21
N LEU A 218 10.90 -21.03 13.80
CA LEU A 218 11.06 -20.69 12.38
C LEU A 218 11.85 -21.76 11.60
N LEU A 219 12.93 -22.31 12.18
CA LEU A 219 13.70 -23.40 11.56
C LEU A 219 12.87 -24.68 11.41
N THR A 220 11.97 -24.94 12.36
CA THR A 220 11.03 -26.06 12.30
C THR A 220 10.00 -25.84 11.19
N GLU A 221 9.46 -24.63 11.05
CA GLU A 221 8.57 -24.26 9.93
C GLU A 221 9.24 -24.45 8.57
N ARG A 222 10.53 -24.08 8.45
CA ARG A 222 11.33 -24.31 7.24
C ARG A 222 11.42 -25.79 6.88
N ARG A 223 11.66 -26.68 7.86
CA ARG A 223 11.67 -28.15 7.64
C ARG A 223 10.31 -28.64 7.16
N ASN A 224 9.23 -28.07 7.68
CA ASN A 224 7.85 -28.36 7.27
C ASN A 224 7.43 -27.65 5.98
N ARG A 225 8.37 -27.06 5.21
CA ARG A 225 8.11 -26.34 3.95
C ARG A 225 7.07 -25.23 4.06
N PHE A 226 6.98 -24.58 5.22
CA PHE A 226 6.10 -23.45 5.49
C PHE A 226 4.61 -23.74 5.22
N GLN A 227 4.12 -24.93 5.60
CA GLN A 227 2.73 -25.32 5.38
C GLN A 227 1.70 -24.36 6.00
N VAL A 228 2.02 -23.77 7.17
CA VAL A 228 1.13 -22.85 7.89
C VAL A 228 1.00 -21.50 7.17
N HIS A 229 2.12 -20.93 6.71
CA HIS A 229 2.18 -19.62 6.05
C HIS A 229 2.22 -19.78 4.53
N SER A 230 1.19 -20.42 3.97
CA SER A 230 1.14 -20.61 2.52
C SER A 230 0.86 -19.30 1.78
N THR A 231 1.77 -18.88 0.90
CA THR A 231 1.67 -17.69 0.03
C THR A 231 0.48 -17.82 -0.94
N SER A 232 0.08 -19.05 -1.25
CA SER A 232 -0.96 -19.37 -2.23
C SER A 232 -2.33 -19.48 -1.57
N GLN A 233 -2.86 -18.38 -1.02
CA GLN A 233 -4.31 -18.28 -0.84
C GLN A 233 -4.93 -18.07 -2.23
N SER A 234 -5.33 -19.18 -2.86
CA SER A 234 -5.90 -19.24 -4.23
C SER A 234 -7.02 -18.23 -4.49
N THR A 235 -7.74 -17.85 -3.44
CA THR A 235 -8.84 -16.89 -3.43
C THR A 235 -8.41 -15.44 -3.70
N LEU A 236 -7.12 -15.10 -3.63
CA LEU A 236 -6.60 -13.75 -3.84
C LEU A 236 -5.80 -13.59 -5.17
N ASN A 237 -5.80 -14.60 -6.04
CA ASN A 237 -5.21 -14.47 -7.38
C ASN A 237 -6.21 -13.81 -8.35
N LEU A 238 -6.33 -12.48 -8.24
CA LEU A 238 -7.43 -11.70 -8.84
C LEU A 238 -7.08 -11.03 -10.18
N VAL A 239 -5.84 -11.16 -10.63
CA VAL A 239 -5.29 -10.47 -11.81
C VAL A 239 -4.52 -11.47 -12.66
N ASN A 240 -4.65 -11.34 -13.98
CA ASN A 240 -3.93 -12.16 -14.97
C ASN A 240 -2.41 -12.00 -14.84
N GLU A 241 -1.65 -13.07 -15.10
CA GLU A 241 -0.17 -13.05 -15.00
C GLU A 241 0.49 -11.97 -15.87
N ASN A 242 -0.11 -11.64 -17.04
CA ASN A 242 0.44 -10.67 -17.98
C ASN A 242 0.33 -9.21 -17.52
N ASP A 243 -0.59 -8.92 -16.59
CA ASP A 243 -0.80 -7.56 -16.05
C ASP A 243 0.05 -7.30 -14.79
N LYS A 244 0.89 -8.27 -14.40
CA LYS A 244 1.73 -8.19 -13.19
C LYS A 244 2.88 -7.22 -13.39
N ASN A 245 2.96 -6.24 -12.49
CA ASN A 245 4.08 -5.31 -12.41
C ASN A 245 4.82 -5.50 -11.09
N VAL A 246 6.05 -6.02 -11.13
CA VAL A 246 6.88 -6.24 -9.93
C VAL A 246 7.86 -5.08 -9.78
N HIS A 247 7.75 -4.32 -8.69
CA HIS A 247 8.64 -3.19 -8.43
C HIS A 247 9.94 -3.64 -7.79
N ARG A 248 11.07 -3.24 -8.40
CA ARG A 248 12.41 -3.38 -7.83
C ARG A 248 12.78 -2.08 -7.12
N LEU A 249 12.48 -2.02 -5.82
CA LEU A 249 12.86 -0.92 -4.95
C LEU A 249 13.96 -1.40 -3.99
N GLU A 250 14.84 -0.48 -3.61
CA GLU A 250 15.91 -0.75 -2.65
C GLU A 250 15.52 -0.25 -1.27
N CYS A 251 15.90 -1.02 -0.24
CA CYS A 251 15.65 -0.65 1.15
C CYS A 251 16.51 0.55 1.61
N LEU A 252 17.62 0.85 0.91
CA LEU A 252 18.61 1.84 1.35
C LEU A 252 18.56 3.17 0.57
N HIS A 253 17.96 3.22 -0.63
CA HIS A 253 18.08 4.34 -1.59
C HIS A 253 16.76 5.01 -2.03
N LEU A 254 15.75 5.13 -1.17
CA LEU A 254 14.57 5.92 -1.54
C LEU A 254 14.79 7.42 -1.30
N CYS A 255 15.29 8.09 -2.33
CA CYS A 255 15.39 9.54 -2.47
C CYS A 255 14.36 10.07 -3.48
N ASP A 256 13.05 9.88 -3.25
CA ASP A 256 12.02 10.58 -4.03
C ASP A 256 11.18 11.46 -3.10
N ARG A 257 11.19 12.77 -3.34
CA ARG A 257 10.47 13.77 -2.52
C ARG A 257 8.95 13.55 -2.48
N GLU A 258 8.37 12.84 -3.46
CA GLU A 258 6.94 12.44 -3.45
C GLU A 258 6.61 11.29 -2.46
N ILE A 259 7.63 10.62 -1.90
CA ILE A 259 7.44 9.54 -0.92
C ILE A 259 7.35 10.09 0.51
N VAL A 260 7.85 11.31 0.75
CA VAL A 260 7.96 11.93 2.09
C VAL A 260 6.80 12.89 2.39
N LEU A 261 6.02 13.27 1.37
CA LEU A 261 4.79 14.09 1.48
C LEU A 261 3.58 13.26 1.07
#